data_AF-A0A6A0HT27-F1
#
_entry.id   AF-A0A6A0HT27-F1
#
_cell.length_a   1.000
_cell.length_b   1.000
_cell.length_c   1.000
_cell.angle_alpha   90.00
_cell.angle_beta   90.00
_cell.angle_gamma   90.00
#
_symmetry.space_group_name_H-M   'P 1'
#
loop_
_entity.id
_entity.type
_entity.pdbx_description
1 polymer ?
#
loop_
_entity_poly.entity_id
_entity_poly.type
_entity_poly.pdbx_seq_one_letter_code
_entity_poly.pdbx_strand_id
1 'polypeptide(L)'
;MAYDVFISYSTDDKRIAEIVCVQLESRGISCWMATRDILPGTEWGESIINAIANCRLLLLIFSSTADTSKQVLREVEQATRNDKIIIPFRIENHEPTKSMRFFLSATQWLDAFTHSLEPHIERLVTIIQSLKNKLDGSDLQKQKPLDNVSIILHEPQQLNDSTTDAELVNLGIQICREVSKELQQNVDDEEVGKTISKSESRPGDVVKVIDILCNRIARRLIKAWGERHNCEIMLTGEDLPSMKDPSFQPKIVCCLDSLDGTQHWLRGRNLYGTALSFFRKDQDVVSSYKLRASVVMDANGRIFFADEDSGKAFECGKSTPLQVTSDYSVALLDEAHVCTVARRPNQYRVLAMHLVNGSPFQGLYTFGGNPILAALALGKYDAVFQADASFTGDIQPLWDWLPGGHIAYRANCHIFQLDGSDFDVLGTAENCINNGECNCPYVAALNYELGLAIVEWLKNTQISI
;
A
#
# COMPACT_ATOMS: atom_id res chain seq x y z
N MET A 1 36.73 -2.25 1.12
CA MET A 1 36.54 -1.05 1.97
C MET A 1 35.25 -0.40 1.52
N ALA A 2 34.37 -0.04 2.46
CA ALA A 2 33.12 0.63 2.14
C ALA A 2 33.37 2.14 2.08
N TYR A 3 32.84 2.82 1.06
CA TYR A 3 32.89 4.27 0.94
C TYR A 3 31.60 4.88 1.48
N ASP A 4 31.63 6.11 1.96
CA ASP A 4 30.44 6.80 2.43
C ASP A 4 29.58 7.25 1.24
N VAL A 5 30.21 7.81 0.20
CA VAL A 5 29.53 8.47 -0.92
C VAL A 5 30.05 7.99 -2.28
N PHE A 6 29.13 7.54 -3.14
CA PHE A 6 29.38 7.39 -4.57
C PHE A 6 29.05 8.70 -5.29
N ILE A 7 29.97 9.29 -6.04
CA ILE A 7 29.71 10.53 -6.80
C ILE A 7 29.45 10.19 -8.26
N SER A 8 28.20 10.35 -8.71
CA SER A 8 27.78 10.21 -10.12
C SER A 8 27.69 11.58 -10.77
N TYR A 9 28.33 11.75 -11.92
CA TYR A 9 28.45 13.03 -12.62
C TYR A 9 28.80 12.82 -14.11
N SER A 10 28.53 13.82 -14.95
CA SER A 10 28.99 13.84 -16.35
C SER A 10 30.47 14.18 -16.43
N THR A 11 31.19 13.67 -17.43
CA THR A 11 32.61 14.02 -17.64
C THR A 11 32.85 15.53 -17.78
N ASP A 12 31.86 16.27 -18.31
CA ASP A 12 31.92 17.73 -18.45
C ASP A 12 31.82 18.46 -17.10
N ASP A 13 31.23 17.82 -16.09
CA ASP A 13 31.07 18.34 -14.72
C ASP A 13 32.22 17.93 -13.78
N LYS A 14 33.28 17.29 -14.31
CA LYS A 14 34.39 16.72 -13.53
C LYS A 14 35.01 17.69 -12.53
N ARG A 15 35.24 18.93 -12.96
CA ARG A 15 35.85 19.95 -12.09
C ARG A 15 35.02 20.22 -10.83
N ILE A 16 33.69 20.22 -10.95
CA ILE A 16 32.79 20.43 -9.81
C ILE A 16 32.77 19.18 -8.93
N ALA A 17 32.75 17.99 -9.54
CA ALA A 17 32.83 16.72 -8.82
C ALA A 17 34.10 16.60 -7.97
N GLU A 18 35.26 17.00 -8.51
CA GLU A 18 36.54 17.01 -7.79
C GLU A 18 36.52 17.98 -6.60
N ILE A 19 35.98 19.20 -6.77
CA ILE A 19 35.87 20.17 -5.68
C ILE A 19 34.97 19.62 -4.55
N VAL A 20 33.81 19.09 -4.90
CA VAL A 20 32.87 18.48 -3.93
C VAL A 20 33.52 17.30 -3.21
N CYS A 21 34.24 16.44 -3.94
CA CYS A 21 34.94 15.30 -3.38
C CYS A 21 36.01 15.72 -2.36
N VAL A 22 36.85 16.71 -2.70
CA VAL A 22 37.86 17.25 -1.78
C VAL A 22 37.22 17.82 -0.51
N GLN A 23 36.12 18.55 -0.64
CA GLN A 23 35.41 19.13 0.51
C GLN A 23 34.81 18.06 1.43
N LEU A 24 34.19 17.02 0.86
CA LEU A 24 33.65 15.89 1.63
C LEU A 24 34.77 15.12 2.35
N GLU A 25 35.87 14.80 1.65
CA GLU A 25 37.00 14.06 2.23
C GLU A 25 37.73 14.86 3.30
N SER A 26 37.82 16.20 3.17
CA SER A 26 38.39 17.07 4.21
C SER A 26 37.63 17.03 5.54
N ARG A 27 36.36 16.58 5.52
CA ARG A 27 35.50 16.38 6.70
C ARG A 27 35.39 14.91 7.12
N GLY A 28 36.25 14.04 6.56
CA GLY A 28 36.29 12.62 6.90
C GLY A 28 35.16 11.79 6.29
N ILE A 29 34.55 12.25 5.20
CA ILE A 29 33.58 11.48 4.40
C ILE A 29 34.31 10.87 3.21
N SER A 30 34.40 9.54 3.19
CA SER A 30 35.10 8.80 2.14
C SER A 30 34.28 8.76 0.84
N CYS A 31 34.89 9.14 -0.28
CA CYS A 31 34.20 9.23 -1.56
C CYS A 31 34.76 8.23 -2.58
N TRP A 32 33.91 7.81 -3.52
CA TRP A 32 34.31 7.02 -4.68
C TRP A 32 33.88 7.74 -5.98
N MET A 33 34.79 7.81 -6.95
CA MET A 33 34.55 8.46 -8.25
C MET A 33 35.23 7.72 -9.41
N ALA A 34 34.47 7.42 -10.48
CA ALA A 34 34.88 6.51 -11.56
C ALA A 34 36.19 6.88 -12.29
N THR A 35 36.53 8.17 -12.41
CA THR A 35 37.77 8.62 -13.07
C THR A 35 39.01 8.56 -12.19
N ARG A 36 38.85 8.31 -10.88
CA ARG A 36 39.92 8.29 -9.88
C ARG A 36 40.17 6.89 -9.34
N ASP A 37 39.10 6.16 -9.07
CA ASP A 37 39.14 4.96 -8.21
C ASP A 37 38.99 3.64 -8.98
N ILE A 38 38.91 3.70 -10.32
CA ILE A 38 38.97 2.51 -11.18
C ILE A 38 40.44 2.23 -11.52
N LEU A 39 40.92 1.05 -11.10
CA LEU A 39 42.28 0.60 -11.37
C LEU A 39 42.46 0.26 -12.87
N PRO A 40 43.56 0.69 -13.51
CA PRO A 40 43.87 0.27 -14.87
C PRO A 40 43.93 -1.26 -14.97
N GLY A 41 43.10 -1.85 -15.84
CA GLY A 41 43.05 -3.30 -16.08
C GLY A 41 41.87 -4.03 -15.43
N THR A 42 40.99 -3.37 -14.67
CA THR A 42 39.73 -3.97 -14.18
C THR A 42 38.56 -3.71 -15.13
N GLU A 43 37.57 -4.60 -15.13
CA GLU A 43 36.36 -4.43 -15.95
C GLU A 43 35.56 -3.23 -15.44
N TRP A 44 35.32 -2.27 -16.34
CA TRP A 44 34.84 -0.92 -16.01
C TRP A 44 33.42 -0.95 -15.43
N GLY A 45 32.55 -1.81 -15.96
CA GLY A 45 31.16 -1.97 -15.51
C GLY A 45 31.06 -2.61 -14.14
N GLU A 46 31.75 -3.74 -13.92
CA GLU A 46 31.77 -4.44 -12.63
C GLU A 46 32.28 -3.54 -11.48
N SER A 47 33.31 -2.73 -11.75
CA SER A 47 33.88 -1.81 -10.75
C SER A 47 32.87 -0.77 -10.26
N ILE A 48 32.04 -0.24 -11.18
CA ILE A 48 31.01 0.77 -10.87
C ILE A 48 29.85 0.13 -10.09
N ILE A 49 29.39 -1.05 -10.51
CA ILE A 49 28.31 -1.77 -9.81
C ILE A 49 28.72 -2.10 -8.37
N ASN A 50 29.92 -2.64 -8.19
CA ASN A 50 30.47 -2.97 -6.88
C ASN A 50 30.67 -1.72 -6.03
N ALA A 51 31.13 -0.61 -6.62
CA ALA A 51 31.27 0.65 -5.89
C ALA A 51 29.92 1.18 -5.40
N ILE A 52 28.90 1.23 -6.25
CA ILE A 52 27.54 1.67 -5.86
C ILE A 52 27.00 0.77 -4.74
N ALA A 53 27.17 -0.55 -4.86
CA ALA A 53 26.71 -1.50 -3.85
C ALA A 53 27.40 -1.29 -2.49
N ASN A 54 28.69 -0.95 -2.49
CA ASN A 54 29.51 -0.77 -1.29
C ASN A 54 29.55 0.68 -0.76
N CYS A 55 28.82 1.62 -1.39
CA CYS A 55 28.64 2.97 -0.87
C CYS A 55 27.37 3.08 -0.03
N ARG A 56 27.33 4.03 0.91
CA ARG A 56 26.15 4.26 1.76
C ARG A 56 25.10 5.11 1.06
N LEU A 57 25.54 6.09 0.26
CA LEU A 57 24.65 6.94 -0.54
C LEU A 57 25.27 7.28 -1.90
N LEU A 58 24.43 7.66 -2.85
CA LEU A 58 24.81 8.21 -4.14
C LEU A 58 24.54 9.71 -4.16
N LEU A 59 25.58 10.50 -4.45
CA LEU A 59 25.46 11.91 -4.77
C LEU A 59 25.45 12.07 -6.29
N LEU A 60 24.36 12.61 -6.83
CA LEU A 60 24.22 12.92 -8.24
C LEU A 60 24.50 14.40 -8.47
N ILE A 61 25.58 14.73 -9.19
CA ILE A 61 25.80 16.08 -9.69
C ILE A 61 24.99 16.23 -10.98
N PHE A 62 23.91 17.00 -10.90
CA PHE A 62 22.91 17.10 -11.95
C PHE A 62 23.10 18.39 -12.77
N SER A 63 23.28 18.19 -14.08
CA SER A 63 23.35 19.20 -15.14
C SER A 63 22.63 18.70 -16.40
N SER A 64 22.49 19.54 -17.42
CA SER A 64 21.98 19.12 -18.74
C SER A 64 22.81 18.01 -19.38
N THR A 65 24.13 17.99 -19.15
CA THR A 65 25.01 16.93 -19.67
C THR A 65 24.88 15.63 -18.86
N ALA A 66 24.64 15.72 -17.55
CA ALA A 66 24.37 14.55 -16.72
C ALA A 66 23.02 13.89 -17.06
N ASP A 67 22.00 14.69 -17.36
CA ASP A 67 20.66 14.20 -17.75
C ASP A 67 20.65 13.42 -19.07
N THR A 68 21.54 13.78 -20.01
CA THR A 68 21.67 13.08 -21.30
C THR A 68 22.69 11.93 -21.27
N SER A 69 23.44 11.78 -20.18
CA SER A 69 24.42 10.71 -20.03
C SER A 69 23.76 9.37 -19.71
N LYS A 70 23.87 8.41 -20.64
CA LYS A 70 23.39 7.04 -20.44
C LYS A 70 24.08 6.34 -19.27
N GLN A 71 25.34 6.70 -19.00
CA GLN A 71 26.10 6.11 -17.92
C GLN A 71 25.59 6.60 -16.56
N VAL A 72 25.38 7.92 -16.41
CA VAL A 72 24.80 8.51 -15.19
C VAL A 72 23.41 7.93 -14.94
N LEU A 73 22.57 7.81 -15.98
CA LEU A 73 21.25 7.21 -15.85
C LEU A 73 21.31 5.76 -15.35
N ARG A 74 22.27 4.95 -15.84
CA ARG A 74 22.48 3.57 -15.37
C ARG A 74 22.96 3.52 -13.92
N GLU A 75 23.81 4.45 -13.51
CA GLU A 75 24.29 4.54 -12.12
C GLU A 75 23.15 4.94 -11.16
N VAL A 76 22.31 5.89 -11.57
CA VAL A 76 21.10 6.30 -10.83
C VAL A 76 20.10 5.15 -10.76
N GLU A 77 19.87 4.45 -11.87
CA GLU A 77 19.03 3.25 -11.91
C GLU A 77 19.59 2.17 -10.97
N GLN A 78 20.90 1.91 -11.01
CA GLN A 78 21.55 0.90 -10.19
C GLN A 78 21.51 1.26 -8.69
N ALA A 79 21.70 2.53 -8.36
CA ALA A 79 21.54 3.03 -6.99
C ALA A 79 20.09 2.93 -6.53
N THR A 80 19.12 3.20 -7.41
CA THR A 80 17.69 3.01 -7.13
C THR A 80 17.37 1.53 -6.88
N ARG A 81 17.90 0.62 -7.71
CA ARG A 81 17.74 -0.83 -7.55
C ARG A 81 18.36 -1.35 -6.26
N ASN A 82 19.48 -0.75 -5.84
CA ASN A 82 20.20 -1.07 -4.60
C ASN A 82 19.68 -0.29 -3.38
N ASP A 83 18.52 0.37 -3.50
CA ASP A 83 17.88 1.20 -2.46
C ASP A 83 18.83 2.21 -1.78
N LYS A 84 19.77 2.77 -2.55
CA LYS A 84 20.70 3.77 -2.04
C LYS A 84 19.99 5.11 -1.88
N ILE A 85 20.36 5.85 -0.84
CA ILE A 85 19.95 7.26 -0.71
C ILE A 85 20.57 8.02 -1.88
N ILE A 86 19.75 8.63 -2.73
CA ILE A 86 20.21 9.48 -3.83
C ILE A 86 20.06 10.93 -3.40
N ILE A 87 21.10 11.74 -3.57
CA ILE A 87 21.07 13.19 -3.33
C ILE A 87 21.33 13.90 -4.66
N PRO A 88 20.31 14.52 -5.29
CA PRO A 88 20.47 15.33 -6.48
C PRO A 88 21.00 16.71 -6.09
N PHE A 89 22.24 16.99 -6.51
CA PHE A 89 22.89 18.29 -6.38
C PHE A 89 22.85 18.99 -7.74
N ARG A 90 21.89 19.90 -7.91
CA ARG A 90 21.59 20.54 -9.20
C ARG A 90 22.46 21.77 -9.38
N ILE A 91 23.44 21.67 -10.28
CA ILE A 91 24.43 22.73 -10.57
C ILE A 91 24.03 23.60 -11.75
N GLU A 92 22.97 23.21 -12.46
CA GLU A 92 22.40 23.93 -13.60
C GLU A 92 20.87 23.94 -13.51
N ASN A 93 20.23 25.05 -13.87
CA ASN A 93 18.77 25.17 -13.92
C ASN A 93 18.20 24.46 -15.17
N HIS A 94 18.33 23.15 -15.22
CA HIS A 94 17.88 22.28 -16.31
C HIS A 94 16.79 21.33 -15.83
N GLU A 95 15.72 21.16 -16.58
CA GLU A 95 14.62 20.26 -16.19
C GLU A 95 14.93 18.82 -16.61
N PRO A 96 14.89 17.84 -15.69
CA PRO A 96 15.23 16.45 -16.00
C PRO A 96 14.37 15.87 -17.14
N THR A 97 14.97 15.04 -17.98
CA THR A 97 14.26 14.26 -19.01
C THR A 97 13.26 13.29 -18.37
N LYS A 98 12.32 12.77 -19.16
CA LYS A 98 11.33 11.79 -18.67
C LYS A 98 12.00 10.58 -17.99
N SER A 99 13.10 10.11 -18.56
CA SER A 99 13.86 8.97 -18.03
C SER A 99 14.53 9.28 -16.70
N MET A 100 15.14 10.46 -16.55
CA MET A 100 15.76 10.85 -15.29
C MET A 100 14.73 11.25 -14.22
N ARG A 101 13.62 11.91 -14.62
CA ARG A 101 12.47 12.20 -13.75
C ARG A 101 11.88 10.95 -13.13
N PHE A 102 11.81 9.85 -13.88
CA PHE A 102 11.31 8.59 -13.36
C PHE A 102 12.06 8.16 -12.09
N PHE A 103 13.38 8.33 -12.05
CA PHE A 103 14.22 7.97 -10.90
C PHE A 103 14.36 9.07 -9.83
N LEU A 104 14.27 10.35 -10.22
CA LEU A 104 14.50 11.50 -9.31
C LEU A 104 13.23 12.18 -8.79
N SER A 105 12.03 11.77 -9.25
CA SER A 105 10.75 12.46 -9.01
C SER A 105 10.33 12.56 -7.53
N ALA A 106 10.86 11.72 -6.65
CA ALA A 106 10.50 11.69 -5.22
C ALA A 106 11.63 12.18 -4.28
N THR A 107 12.69 12.74 -4.84
CA THR A 107 13.89 13.11 -4.07
C THR A 107 13.95 14.62 -3.88
N GLN A 108 14.24 15.10 -2.67
CA GLN A 108 14.45 16.53 -2.44
C GLN A 108 15.75 17.00 -3.10
N TRP A 109 15.66 18.03 -3.93
CA TRP A 109 16.78 18.58 -4.69
C TRP A 109 17.56 19.60 -3.85
N LEU A 110 18.89 19.60 -3.98
CA LEU A 110 19.73 20.70 -3.51
C LEU A 110 20.15 21.55 -4.71
N ASP A 111 19.46 22.67 -4.88
CA ASP A 111 19.73 23.63 -5.95
C ASP A 111 20.96 24.49 -5.63
N ALA A 112 21.99 24.40 -6.48
CA ALA A 112 23.29 25.04 -6.32
C ALA A 112 23.65 25.97 -7.50
N PHE A 113 22.67 26.35 -8.31
CA PHE A 113 22.83 27.21 -9.50
C PHE A 113 22.55 28.70 -9.23
N THR A 114 22.20 29.07 -7.99
CA THR A 114 21.94 30.48 -7.59
C THR A 114 23.05 30.97 -6.66
N HIS A 115 23.85 31.98 -7.07
CA HIS A 115 25.03 32.55 -6.37
C HIS A 115 26.34 31.74 -6.50
N SER A 116 27.40 32.10 -5.76
CA SER A 116 28.68 31.38 -5.76
C SER A 116 28.48 29.94 -5.27
N LEU A 117 29.29 29.00 -5.75
CA LEU A 117 29.07 27.57 -5.55
C LEU A 117 29.48 27.11 -4.12
N GLU A 118 30.44 27.80 -3.50
CA GLU A 118 31.04 27.43 -2.21
C GLU A 118 30.03 27.28 -1.06
N PRO A 119 29.06 28.19 -0.84
CA PRO A 119 28.06 28.05 0.23
C PRO A 119 27.14 26.83 0.04
N HIS A 120 26.86 26.45 -1.20
CA HIS A 120 26.03 25.27 -1.51
C HIS A 120 26.77 23.98 -1.25
N ILE A 121 28.08 23.94 -1.52
CA ILE A 121 28.94 22.80 -1.19
C ILE A 121 29.03 22.63 0.33
N GLU A 122 29.19 23.71 1.11
CA GLU A 122 29.17 23.62 2.58
C GLU A 122 27.84 23.08 3.13
N ARG A 123 26.71 23.49 2.53
CA ARG A 123 25.39 22.96 2.87
C ARG A 123 25.28 21.47 2.52
N LEU A 124 25.74 21.07 1.34
CA LEU A 124 25.78 19.67 0.91
C LEU A 124 26.60 18.80 1.87
N VAL A 125 27.79 19.26 2.24
CA VAL A 125 28.68 18.59 3.20
C VAL A 125 27.98 18.41 4.55
N THR A 126 27.29 19.44 5.04
CA THR A 126 26.54 19.38 6.31
C THR A 126 25.41 18.33 6.28
N ILE A 127 24.67 18.26 5.16
CA ILE A 127 23.60 17.27 4.96
C ILE A 127 24.18 15.85 4.94
N ILE A 128 25.23 15.62 4.15
CA ILE A 128 25.88 14.32 4.02
C ILE A 128 26.49 13.89 5.37
N GLN A 129 27.14 14.80 6.11
CA GLN A 129 27.67 14.51 7.44
C GLN A 129 26.56 14.10 8.42
N SER A 130 25.42 14.81 8.38
CA SER A 130 24.27 14.50 9.25
C SER A 130 23.67 13.14 8.91
N LEU A 131 23.59 12.79 7.62
CA LEU A 131 23.14 11.48 7.16
C LEU A 131 24.12 10.38 7.56
N LYS A 132 25.43 10.60 7.36
CA LYS A 132 26.48 9.70 7.79
C LYS A 132 26.40 9.45 9.30
N ASN A 133 26.28 10.48 10.13
CA ASN A 133 26.16 10.35 11.57
C ASN A 133 24.89 9.61 12.01
N LYS A 134 23.77 9.78 11.30
CA LYS A 134 22.54 9.00 11.57
C LYS A 134 22.75 7.53 11.24
N LEU A 135 23.42 7.24 10.11
CA LEU A 135 23.74 5.88 9.68
C LEU A 135 24.78 5.22 10.60
N ASP A 136 25.76 5.98 11.10
CA ASP A 136 26.75 5.53 12.08
C ASP A 136 26.15 5.36 13.48
N GLY A 137 25.21 6.22 13.87
CA GLY A 137 24.47 6.12 15.13
C GLY A 137 23.57 4.87 15.19
N SER A 138 22.98 4.46 14.06
CA SER A 138 22.27 3.16 13.95
C SER A 138 23.20 1.95 14.02
N ASP A 139 24.48 2.10 13.67
CA ASP A 139 25.49 1.04 13.81
C ASP A 139 26.12 1.00 15.21
N LEU A 140 26.25 2.14 15.90
CA LEU A 140 26.77 2.25 17.26
C LEU A 140 25.76 1.88 18.36
N GLN A 141 24.45 1.91 18.09
CA GLN A 141 23.41 1.39 19.01
C GLN A 141 23.37 -0.15 19.08
N LYS A 142 24.15 -0.86 18.25
CA LYS A 142 24.31 -2.32 18.36
C LYS A 142 25.32 -2.77 19.43
N GLN A 143 25.99 -1.85 20.13
CA GLN A 143 27.02 -2.20 21.12
C GLN A 143 27.00 -1.29 22.38
N LYS A 144 26.08 -1.55 23.33
CA LYS A 144 26.34 -1.38 24.78
C LYS A 144 25.21 -2.00 25.64
N PRO A 145 25.52 -2.74 26.74
CA PRO A 145 24.51 -3.32 27.60
C PRO A 145 23.97 -2.31 28.63
N LEU A 146 22.68 -2.37 28.94
CA LEU A 146 22.02 -1.62 30.02
C LEU A 146 21.54 -2.61 31.07
N ASP A 147 22.12 -2.53 32.26
CA ASP A 147 21.69 -3.28 33.44
C ASP A 147 20.48 -2.62 34.13
N ASN A 148 19.55 -3.49 34.53
CA ASN A 148 18.60 -3.39 35.64
C ASN A 148 17.40 -2.43 35.53
N VAL A 149 16.30 -2.93 34.94
CA VAL A 149 14.97 -2.93 35.58
C VAL A 149 14.28 -4.26 35.23
N SER A 150 13.93 -5.04 36.25
CA SER A 150 13.32 -6.36 36.16
C SER A 150 11.85 -6.28 35.70
N ILE A 151 11.67 -6.24 34.38
CA ILE A 151 10.52 -6.85 33.73
C ILE A 151 10.91 -8.31 33.51
N ILE A 152 10.05 -9.26 33.90
CA ILE A 152 10.22 -10.68 33.61
C ILE A 152 10.11 -10.83 32.08
N LEU A 153 11.24 -10.62 31.40
CA LEU A 153 11.45 -10.96 30.01
C LEU A 153 11.55 -12.49 29.98
N HIS A 154 10.60 -13.12 29.31
CA HIS A 154 10.81 -14.49 28.86
C HIS A 154 12.11 -14.53 28.06
N GLU A 155 12.93 -15.55 28.33
CA GLU A 155 14.16 -15.85 27.58
C GLU A 155 13.91 -15.82 26.06
N PRO A 156 14.95 -15.57 25.24
CA PRO A 156 14.81 -15.53 23.80
C PRO A 156 14.31 -16.91 23.35
N GLN A 157 13.02 -16.99 23.04
CA GLN A 157 12.49 -18.08 22.27
C GLN A 157 13.28 -18.09 20.96
N GLN A 158 13.74 -19.29 20.58
CA GLN A 158 14.20 -19.59 19.23
C GLN A 158 13.33 -18.83 18.23
N LEU A 159 13.94 -18.18 17.22
CA LEU A 159 13.21 -17.49 16.15
C LEU A 159 12.24 -18.50 15.51
N ASN A 160 10.99 -18.46 15.97
CA ASN A 160 9.93 -19.32 15.49
C ASN A 160 9.34 -18.69 14.25
N ASP A 161 8.97 -19.54 13.31
CA ASP A 161 8.38 -19.25 12.01
C ASP A 161 6.97 -18.60 12.07
N SER A 162 6.61 -17.94 13.18
CA SER A 162 5.24 -17.52 13.49
C SER A 162 5.09 -16.00 13.61
N THR A 163 5.05 -15.30 12.47
CA THR A 163 4.43 -13.97 12.41
C THR A 163 3.04 -14.03 13.08
N THR A 164 2.73 -13.13 13.99
CA THR A 164 1.41 -13.05 14.65
C THR A 164 0.44 -12.21 13.83
N ASP A 165 -0.87 -12.39 14.02
CA ASP A 165 -1.84 -11.53 13.33
C ASP A 165 -1.73 -10.08 13.79
N ALA A 166 -1.35 -9.85 15.05
CA ALA A 166 -1.08 -8.52 15.58
C ALA A 166 0.03 -7.78 14.83
N GLU A 167 1.09 -8.47 14.40
CA GLU A 167 2.15 -7.87 13.59
C GLU A 167 1.66 -7.49 12.18
N LEU A 168 0.79 -8.31 11.58
CA LEU A 168 0.17 -8.03 10.29
C LEU A 168 -0.82 -6.86 10.37
N VAL A 169 -1.63 -6.82 11.42
CA VAL A 169 -2.49 -5.67 11.73
C VAL A 169 -1.67 -4.39 11.88
N ASN A 170 -0.56 -4.44 12.62
CA ASN A 170 0.32 -3.27 12.80
C ASN A 170 0.94 -2.80 11.47
N LEU A 171 1.37 -3.73 10.60
CA LEU A 171 1.81 -3.42 9.25
C LEU A 171 0.70 -2.73 8.44
N GLY A 172 -0.52 -3.28 8.48
CA GLY A 172 -1.66 -2.68 7.77
C GLY A 172 -2.05 -1.30 8.28
N ILE A 173 -2.05 -1.09 9.60
CA ILE A 173 -2.24 0.24 10.21
C ILE A 173 -1.17 1.23 9.73
N GLN A 174 0.09 0.79 9.65
CA GLN A 174 1.17 1.63 9.15
C GLN A 174 0.96 2.00 7.67
N ILE A 175 0.56 1.04 6.83
CA ILE A 175 0.25 1.28 5.42
C ILE A 175 -0.88 2.31 5.29
N CYS A 176 -2.01 2.11 5.98
CA CYS A 176 -3.13 3.04 5.96
C CYS A 176 -2.70 4.46 6.33
N ARG A 177 -1.90 4.63 7.39
CA ARG A 177 -1.42 5.95 7.84
C ARG A 177 -0.53 6.63 6.81
N GLU A 178 0.40 5.90 6.20
CA GLU A 178 1.31 6.49 5.20
C GLU A 178 0.59 6.79 3.88
N VAL A 179 -0.35 5.94 3.47
CA VAL A 179 -1.23 6.23 2.32
C VAL A 179 -2.10 7.46 2.60
N SER A 180 -2.66 7.59 3.81
CA SER A 180 -3.42 8.79 4.20
C SER A 180 -2.61 10.07 4.05
N LYS A 181 -1.33 10.06 4.47
CA LYS A 181 -0.42 11.19 4.31
C LYS A 181 -0.18 11.54 2.85
N GLU A 182 0.01 10.53 2.00
CA GLU A 182 0.18 10.73 0.56
C GLU A 182 -1.05 11.36 -0.07
N LEU A 183 -2.25 10.85 0.26
CA LEU A 183 -3.50 11.44 -0.20
C LEU A 183 -3.61 12.91 0.25
N GLN A 184 -3.35 13.21 1.53
CA GLN A 184 -3.40 14.58 2.05
C GLN A 184 -2.43 15.54 1.38
N GLN A 185 -1.24 15.06 0.99
CA GLN A 185 -0.22 15.87 0.31
C GLN A 185 -0.60 16.20 -1.14
N ASN A 186 -1.48 15.41 -1.77
CA ASN A 186 -1.82 15.51 -3.18
C ASN A 186 -3.27 15.97 -3.44
N VAL A 187 -4.03 16.41 -2.42
CA VAL A 187 -5.44 16.81 -2.56
C VAL A 187 -5.67 17.87 -3.64
N ASP A 188 -4.75 18.84 -3.76
CA ASP A 188 -4.87 19.97 -4.68
C ASP A 188 -4.08 19.75 -5.99
N ASP A 189 -3.49 18.56 -6.20
CA ASP A 189 -2.70 18.26 -7.39
C ASP A 189 -3.57 17.64 -8.51
N GLU A 190 -3.91 18.43 -9.53
CA GLU A 190 -4.66 17.94 -10.68
C GLU A 190 -3.90 16.87 -11.50
N GLU A 191 -2.57 16.81 -11.39
CA GLU A 191 -1.75 15.82 -12.10
C GLU A 191 -2.01 14.41 -11.58
N VAL A 192 -2.35 14.25 -10.29
CA VAL A 192 -2.56 12.91 -9.73
C VAL A 192 -3.86 12.25 -10.22
N GLY A 193 -4.78 13.03 -10.77
CA GLY A 193 -6.00 12.58 -11.43
C GLY A 193 -5.79 12.08 -12.86
N LYS A 194 -4.58 12.23 -13.42
CA LYS A 194 -4.24 11.74 -14.76
C LYS A 194 -4.20 10.22 -14.80
N THR A 195 -4.44 9.71 -15.99
CA THR A 195 -4.55 8.30 -16.28
C THR A 195 -3.35 7.84 -17.09
N ILE A 196 -2.66 6.79 -16.64
CA ILE A 196 -1.47 6.21 -17.30
C ILE A 196 -1.81 4.79 -17.76
N SER A 197 -1.29 4.38 -18.92
CA SER A 197 -1.42 3.00 -19.41
C SER A 197 -0.58 2.05 -18.55
N LYS A 198 -1.18 0.95 -18.06
CA LYS A 198 -0.45 -0.14 -17.41
C LYS A 198 0.46 -0.80 -18.46
N SER A 199 1.78 -0.67 -18.31
CA SER A 199 2.70 -1.50 -19.11
C SER A 199 2.65 -2.93 -18.56
N GLU A 200 2.30 -3.88 -19.44
CA GLU A 200 2.57 -5.34 -19.38
C GLU A 200 1.50 -6.32 -18.84
N SER A 201 0.43 -5.90 -18.15
CA SER A 201 -0.54 -6.90 -17.63
C SER A 201 -1.76 -7.16 -18.52
N ARG A 202 -2.33 -6.12 -19.18
CA ARG A 202 -3.37 -6.22 -20.23
C ARG A 202 -3.30 -4.96 -21.14
N PRO A 203 -3.23 -5.08 -22.47
CA PRO A 203 -3.26 -3.93 -23.36
C PRO A 203 -4.60 -3.18 -23.23
N GLY A 204 -4.59 -1.93 -22.74
CA GLY A 204 -5.77 -1.08 -22.61
C GLY A 204 -6.20 -0.75 -21.18
N ASP A 205 -5.65 -1.41 -20.16
CA ASP A 205 -5.93 -1.06 -18.77
C ASP A 205 -5.20 0.23 -18.38
N VAL A 206 -5.94 1.13 -17.74
CA VAL A 206 -5.44 2.44 -17.34
C VAL A 206 -5.60 2.64 -15.84
N VAL A 207 -4.60 3.24 -15.20
CA VAL A 207 -4.54 3.45 -13.74
C VAL A 207 -4.35 4.94 -13.44
N LYS A 208 -4.87 5.45 -12.31
CA LYS A 208 -4.60 6.84 -11.93
C LYS A 208 -3.21 6.98 -11.32
N VAL A 209 -2.61 8.16 -11.49
CA VAL A 209 -1.31 8.46 -10.88
C VAL A 209 -1.37 8.32 -9.36
N ILE A 210 -2.46 8.77 -8.73
CA ILE A 210 -2.63 8.62 -7.28
C ILE A 210 -2.62 7.15 -6.83
N ASP A 211 -3.27 6.24 -7.56
CA ASP A 211 -3.28 4.81 -7.23
C ASP A 211 -1.86 4.22 -7.31
N ILE A 212 -1.03 4.68 -8.26
CA ILE A 212 0.38 4.27 -8.36
C ILE A 212 1.17 4.72 -7.14
N LEU A 213 0.98 5.97 -6.69
CA LEU A 213 1.68 6.54 -5.53
C LEU A 213 1.32 5.77 -4.24
N CYS A 214 0.03 5.56 -4.00
CA CYS A 214 -0.47 4.80 -2.85
C CYS A 214 0.07 3.36 -2.86
N ASN A 215 0.02 2.67 -4.00
CA ASN A 215 0.56 1.32 -4.14
C ASN A 215 2.09 1.26 -3.91
N ARG A 216 2.85 2.29 -4.32
CA ARG A 216 4.30 2.35 -4.09
C ARG A 216 4.66 2.43 -2.60
N ILE A 217 3.89 3.19 -1.83
CA ILE A 217 4.07 3.31 -0.38
C ILE A 217 3.86 1.95 0.29
N ALA A 218 2.75 1.28 -0.05
CA ALA A 218 2.46 -0.04 0.48
C ALA A 218 3.57 -1.05 0.15
N ARG A 219 4.03 -1.09 -1.11
CA ARG A 219 5.15 -1.95 -1.54
C ARG A 219 6.42 -1.73 -0.73
N ARG A 220 6.81 -0.47 -0.53
CA ARG A 220 8.02 -0.12 0.25
C ARG A 220 7.90 -0.58 1.70
N LEU A 221 6.76 -0.35 2.33
CA LEU A 221 6.52 -0.73 3.73
C LEU A 221 6.49 -2.26 3.90
N ILE A 222 5.82 -2.96 2.99
CA ILE A 222 5.75 -4.43 2.99
C ILE A 222 7.14 -5.04 2.80
N LYS A 223 7.95 -4.53 1.85
CA LYS A 223 9.32 -4.98 1.64
C LYS A 223 10.17 -4.79 2.88
N ALA A 224 10.18 -3.58 3.46
CA ALA A 224 10.93 -3.27 4.67
C ALA A 224 10.46 -4.06 5.90
N TRP A 225 9.17 -4.39 5.98
CA TRP A 225 8.66 -5.29 7.02
C TRP A 225 9.13 -6.73 6.78
N GLY A 226 9.03 -7.23 5.55
CA GLY A 226 9.45 -8.59 5.19
C GLY A 226 10.93 -8.86 5.44
N GLU A 227 11.80 -7.90 5.09
CA GLU A 227 13.24 -7.95 5.39
C GLU A 227 13.53 -8.04 6.90
N ARG A 228 12.81 -7.25 7.71
CA ARG A 228 12.96 -7.27 9.17
C ARG A 228 12.51 -8.57 9.83
N HIS A 229 11.50 -9.22 9.26
CA HIS A 229 10.91 -10.45 9.81
C HIS A 229 11.40 -11.71 9.08
N ASN A 230 12.33 -11.59 8.13
CA ASN A 230 12.77 -12.66 7.25
C ASN A 230 11.56 -13.44 6.65
N CYS A 231 10.55 -12.69 6.22
CA CYS A 231 9.27 -13.22 5.80
C CYS A 231 8.88 -12.63 4.45
N GLU A 232 8.70 -13.50 3.47
CA GLU A 232 8.29 -13.09 2.13
C GLU A 232 6.80 -12.80 2.08
N ILE A 233 6.46 -11.56 1.73
CA ILE A 233 5.10 -11.12 1.48
C ILE A 233 4.95 -10.78 0.01
N MET A 234 3.98 -11.40 -0.65
CA MET A 234 3.55 -11.00 -1.99
C MET A 234 2.40 -10.01 -1.89
N LEU A 235 2.43 -8.97 -2.72
CA LEU A 235 1.38 -7.97 -2.82
C LEU A 235 0.53 -8.17 -4.09
N THR A 236 -0.80 -8.25 -3.96
CA THR A 236 -1.81 -8.39 -5.03
C THR A 236 -3.00 -7.44 -4.79
N GLY A 237 -3.84 -7.15 -5.78
CA GLY A 237 -4.87 -6.08 -5.69
C GLY A 237 -5.31 -5.47 -7.03
N GLU A 238 -6.17 -4.44 -6.98
CA GLU A 238 -6.82 -3.78 -8.15
C GLU A 238 -5.84 -3.37 -9.27
N ASP A 239 -4.68 -2.86 -8.87
CA ASP A 239 -3.63 -2.38 -9.77
C ASP A 239 -2.30 -3.12 -9.62
N LEU A 240 -2.35 -4.31 -9.03
CA LEU A 240 -1.18 -5.08 -8.66
C LEU A 240 -1.13 -6.39 -9.45
N PRO A 241 0.06 -7.02 -9.61
CA PRO A 241 0.16 -8.30 -10.26
C PRO A 241 -0.69 -9.35 -9.54
N SER A 242 -1.46 -10.14 -10.28
CA SER A 242 -2.09 -11.34 -9.75
C SER A 242 -1.05 -12.45 -9.52
N MET A 243 -1.34 -13.42 -8.65
CA MET A 243 -0.55 -14.66 -8.60
C MET A 243 -0.61 -15.34 -9.97
N LYS A 244 0.48 -15.25 -10.76
CA LYS A 244 0.57 -15.89 -12.08
C LYS A 244 1.60 -17.01 -12.13
N ASP A 245 2.51 -17.08 -11.17
CA ASP A 245 3.56 -18.10 -11.11
C ASP A 245 3.26 -19.10 -9.98
N PRO A 246 2.81 -20.32 -10.30
CA PRO A 246 2.54 -21.36 -9.30
C PRO A 246 3.79 -21.83 -8.54
N SER A 247 4.99 -21.56 -9.08
CA SER A 247 6.26 -21.92 -8.44
C SER A 247 6.66 -20.95 -7.33
N PHE A 248 6.10 -19.74 -7.34
CA PHE A 248 6.32 -18.74 -6.31
C PHE A 248 5.29 -18.92 -5.19
N GLN A 249 5.75 -19.37 -4.02
CA GLN A 249 4.87 -19.65 -2.87
C GLN A 249 5.26 -18.80 -1.66
N PRO A 250 4.90 -17.51 -1.64
CA PRO A 250 5.21 -16.61 -0.54
C PRO A 250 4.65 -17.13 0.78
N LYS A 251 5.27 -16.77 1.90
CA LYS A 251 4.73 -17.12 3.23
C LYS A 251 3.42 -16.40 3.51
N ILE A 252 3.30 -15.16 2.99
CA ILE A 252 2.16 -14.28 3.23
C ILE A 252 1.74 -13.63 1.91
N VAL A 253 0.43 -13.47 1.73
CA VAL A 253 -0.15 -12.70 0.63
C VAL A 253 -0.91 -11.51 1.21
N CYS A 254 -0.58 -10.31 0.76
CA CYS A 254 -1.31 -9.09 1.07
C CYS A 254 -2.17 -8.72 -0.13
N CYS A 255 -3.50 -8.75 0.05
CA CYS A 255 -4.49 -8.28 -0.91
C CYS A 255 -4.82 -6.82 -0.56
N LEU A 256 -4.54 -5.88 -1.47
CA LEU A 256 -4.59 -4.45 -1.21
C LEU A 256 -5.47 -3.74 -2.23
N ASP A 257 -6.38 -2.92 -1.72
CA ASP A 257 -6.93 -1.77 -2.41
C ASP A 257 -6.41 -0.50 -1.71
N SER A 258 -5.41 0.13 -2.34
CA SER A 258 -4.70 1.24 -1.74
C SER A 258 -5.57 2.50 -1.65
N LEU A 259 -6.56 2.63 -2.54
CA LEU A 259 -7.49 3.74 -2.59
C LEU A 259 -8.86 3.25 -3.10
N ASP A 260 -9.64 2.68 -2.19
CA ASP A 260 -11.04 2.38 -2.46
C ASP A 260 -11.77 3.71 -2.68
N GLY A 261 -12.41 3.90 -3.84
CA GLY A 261 -13.17 5.11 -4.15
C GLY A 261 -12.33 6.26 -4.73
N THR A 262 -11.30 5.98 -5.54
CA THR A 262 -10.44 6.98 -6.20
C THR A 262 -11.20 8.15 -6.82
N GLN A 263 -12.32 7.91 -7.49
CA GLN A 263 -13.14 8.96 -8.11
C GLN A 263 -13.84 9.87 -7.09
N HIS A 264 -14.17 9.35 -5.91
CA HIS A 264 -14.73 10.16 -4.84
C HIS A 264 -13.67 11.06 -4.24
N TRP A 265 -12.46 10.54 -4.00
CA TRP A 265 -11.33 11.32 -3.52
C TRP A 265 -10.97 12.46 -4.48
N LEU A 266 -10.82 12.17 -5.78
CA LEU A 266 -10.54 13.18 -6.82
C LEU A 266 -11.60 14.29 -6.92
N ARG A 267 -12.82 14.03 -6.44
CA ARG A 267 -13.94 15.00 -6.44
C ARG A 267 -14.12 15.69 -5.08
N GLY A 268 -13.16 15.53 -4.16
CA GLY A 268 -13.23 16.09 -2.81
C GLY A 268 -14.37 15.52 -1.97
N ARG A 269 -14.77 14.27 -2.21
CA ARG A 269 -15.81 13.58 -1.43
C ARG A 269 -15.18 12.63 -0.43
N ASN A 270 -15.73 12.61 0.79
CA ASN A 270 -15.28 11.72 1.88
C ASN A 270 -15.90 10.31 1.76
N LEU A 271 -15.81 9.71 0.57
CA LEU A 271 -16.32 8.38 0.24
C LEU A 271 -15.18 7.55 -0.35
N TYR A 272 -14.08 7.46 0.38
CA TYR A 272 -12.90 6.69 0.01
C TYR A 272 -12.27 6.03 1.25
N GLY A 273 -11.33 5.13 1.02
CA GLY A 273 -10.56 4.51 2.09
C GLY A 273 -9.34 3.75 1.57
N THR A 274 -8.60 3.16 2.50
CA THR A 274 -7.54 2.19 2.19
C THR A 274 -7.93 0.87 2.84
N ALA A 275 -7.87 -0.22 2.10
CA ALA A 275 -8.38 -1.50 2.51
C ALA A 275 -7.40 -2.62 2.15
N LEU A 276 -7.09 -3.49 3.11
CA LEU A 276 -6.21 -4.63 2.85
C LEU A 276 -6.51 -5.83 3.73
N SER A 277 -6.15 -7.01 3.22
CA SER A 277 -6.24 -8.28 3.92
C SER A 277 -4.94 -9.06 3.80
N PHE A 278 -4.54 -9.74 4.86
CA PHE A 278 -3.37 -10.61 4.90
C PHE A 278 -3.81 -12.06 4.99
N PHE A 279 -3.22 -12.87 4.14
CA PHE A 279 -3.34 -14.31 4.14
C PHE A 279 -2.00 -14.93 4.45
N ARG A 280 -2.01 -16.06 5.14
CA ARG A 280 -0.80 -16.81 5.47
C ARG A 280 -0.90 -18.20 4.88
N LYS A 281 0.22 -18.69 4.34
CA LYS A 281 0.30 -20.04 3.82
C LYS A 281 -0.09 -21.05 4.90
N ASP A 282 -1.00 -21.95 4.59
CA ASP A 282 -1.39 -23.03 5.47
C ASP A 282 -0.24 -24.02 5.64
N GLN A 283 -0.03 -24.46 6.89
CA GLN A 283 1.01 -25.44 7.19
C GLN A 283 0.54 -26.86 6.87
N ASP A 284 -0.78 -27.09 6.92
CA ASP A 284 -1.37 -28.42 6.81
C ASP A 284 -1.80 -28.79 5.39
N VAL A 285 -2.05 -27.79 4.53
CA VAL A 285 -2.56 -27.98 3.17
C VAL A 285 -1.62 -27.30 2.17
N VAL A 286 -0.97 -28.13 1.34
CA VAL A 286 0.01 -27.69 0.33
C VAL A 286 -0.60 -26.65 -0.61
N SER A 287 0.08 -25.52 -0.76
CA SER A 287 -0.28 -24.42 -1.68
C SER A 287 -1.62 -23.73 -1.37
N SER A 288 -2.08 -23.75 -0.12
CA SER A 288 -3.26 -22.97 0.29
C SER A 288 -2.89 -21.84 1.24
N TYR A 289 -3.73 -20.81 1.28
CA TYR A 289 -3.61 -19.64 2.12
C TYR A 289 -4.88 -19.46 2.95
N LYS A 290 -4.70 -19.15 4.24
CA LYS A 290 -5.76 -18.82 5.20
C LYS A 290 -5.83 -17.33 5.47
N LEU A 291 -7.02 -16.77 5.58
CA LEU A 291 -7.19 -15.37 5.97
C LEU A 291 -6.71 -15.19 7.42
N ARG A 292 -6.03 -14.09 7.73
CA ARG A 292 -5.43 -13.85 9.04
C ARG A 292 -5.74 -12.50 9.65
N ALA A 293 -5.76 -11.46 8.83
CA ALA A 293 -6.06 -10.11 9.30
C ALA A 293 -6.63 -9.27 8.17
N SER A 294 -7.46 -8.29 8.52
CA SER A 294 -7.90 -7.24 7.60
C SER A 294 -7.82 -5.88 8.27
N VAL A 295 -7.53 -4.84 7.49
CA VAL A 295 -7.46 -3.45 7.95
C VAL A 295 -8.17 -2.55 6.95
N VAL A 296 -9.03 -1.67 7.45
CA VAL A 296 -9.73 -0.65 6.65
C VAL A 296 -9.55 0.71 7.32
N MET A 297 -9.16 1.72 6.55
CA MET A 297 -9.16 3.11 6.97
C MET A 297 -10.23 3.89 6.20
N ASP A 298 -11.08 4.63 6.91
CA ASP A 298 -12.07 5.52 6.29
C ASP A 298 -11.46 6.89 5.91
N ALA A 299 -12.21 7.68 5.13
CA ALA A 299 -11.81 9.02 4.71
C ALA A 299 -11.52 10.00 5.87
N ASN A 300 -12.00 9.71 7.10
CA ASN A 300 -11.74 10.52 8.29
C ASN A 300 -10.49 10.06 9.06
N GLY A 301 -9.77 9.06 8.55
CA GLY A 301 -8.59 8.49 9.19
C GLY A 301 -8.90 7.52 10.34
N ARG A 302 -10.16 7.09 10.51
CA ARG A 302 -10.50 6.03 11.47
C ARG A 302 -10.05 4.70 10.88
N ILE A 303 -9.37 3.89 11.68
CA ILE A 303 -8.85 2.60 11.24
C ILE A 303 -9.58 1.50 12.01
N PHE A 304 -10.10 0.53 11.27
CA PHE A 304 -10.75 -0.66 11.76
C PHE A 304 -9.93 -1.87 11.33
N PHE A 305 -9.92 -2.93 12.14
CA PHE A 305 -9.23 -4.15 11.80
C PHE A 305 -9.94 -5.37 12.38
N ALA A 306 -9.68 -6.52 11.78
CA ALA A 306 -10.04 -7.83 12.31
C ALA A 306 -8.81 -8.73 12.30
N ASP A 307 -8.69 -9.58 13.31
CA ASP A 307 -7.62 -10.58 13.42
C ASP A 307 -8.17 -11.94 13.86
N GLU A 308 -7.57 -12.99 13.31
CA GLU A 308 -8.06 -14.36 13.49
C GLU A 308 -7.51 -15.02 14.76
N ASP A 309 -6.37 -14.56 15.29
CA ASP A 309 -5.85 -14.98 16.59
C ASP A 309 -6.86 -14.68 17.72
N SER A 310 -7.52 -13.51 17.71
CA SER A 310 -8.58 -13.18 18.66
C SER A 310 -9.99 -13.53 18.17
N GLY A 311 -10.16 -13.67 16.86
CA GLY A 311 -11.44 -13.91 16.20
C GLY A 311 -12.40 -12.72 16.32
N LYS A 312 -11.88 -11.49 16.39
CA LYS A 312 -12.65 -10.27 16.70
C LYS A 312 -12.25 -9.10 15.80
N ALA A 313 -13.12 -8.10 15.74
CA ALA A 313 -12.87 -6.82 15.09
C ALA A 313 -12.71 -5.68 16.12
N PHE A 314 -11.96 -4.65 15.76
CA PHE A 314 -11.64 -3.51 16.61
C PHE A 314 -11.57 -2.20 15.81
N GLU A 315 -11.74 -1.09 16.53
CA GLU A 315 -11.31 0.23 16.07
C GLU A 315 -9.96 0.58 16.71
N CYS A 316 -9.00 1.03 15.91
CA CYS A 316 -7.67 1.41 16.36
C CYS A 316 -7.75 2.45 17.49
N GLY A 317 -7.11 2.16 18.62
CA GLY A 317 -7.16 3.01 19.82
C GLY A 317 -8.28 2.66 20.81
N LYS A 318 -9.16 1.71 20.48
CA LYS A 318 -10.14 1.16 21.42
C LYS A 318 -9.75 -0.25 21.85
N SER A 319 -9.92 -0.55 23.14
CA SER A 319 -9.67 -1.89 23.70
C SER A 319 -10.88 -2.82 23.61
N THR A 320 -12.09 -2.26 23.47
CA THR A 320 -13.31 -3.04 23.35
C THR A 320 -13.52 -3.48 21.91
N PRO A 321 -13.77 -4.77 21.65
CA PRO A 321 -14.12 -5.26 20.32
C PRO A 321 -15.36 -4.55 19.76
N LEU A 322 -15.42 -4.40 18.45
CA LEU A 322 -16.65 -4.09 17.75
C LEU A 322 -17.61 -5.25 17.94
N GLN A 323 -18.84 -4.94 18.34
CA GLN A 323 -19.87 -5.95 18.53
C GLN A 323 -21.22 -5.35 18.19
N VAL A 324 -21.89 -5.95 17.22
CA VAL A 324 -23.31 -5.72 16.99
C VAL A 324 -24.07 -6.40 18.11
N THR A 325 -24.79 -5.62 18.92
CA THR A 325 -25.60 -6.11 20.04
C THR A 325 -27.00 -6.51 19.56
N SER A 326 -27.65 -7.47 20.23
CA SER A 326 -29.02 -7.91 19.91
C SER A 326 -30.11 -6.82 20.03
N ASP A 327 -29.79 -5.66 20.60
CA ASP A 327 -30.73 -4.57 20.87
C ASP A 327 -30.96 -3.62 19.67
N TYR A 328 -30.51 -3.96 18.46
CA TYR A 328 -30.81 -3.14 17.27
C TYR A 328 -32.30 -3.24 16.92
N SER A 329 -32.99 -2.10 17.07
CA SER A 329 -34.46 -2.00 17.01
C SER A 329 -35.03 -2.03 15.59
N VAL A 330 -34.23 -1.77 14.55
CA VAL A 330 -34.70 -1.72 13.16
C VAL A 330 -34.73 -3.14 12.59
N ALA A 331 -35.89 -3.79 12.70
CA ALA A 331 -36.17 -5.07 12.04
C ALA A 331 -36.99 -4.90 10.76
N LEU A 332 -37.54 -3.71 10.52
CA LEU A 332 -38.47 -3.45 9.42
C LEU A 332 -37.75 -2.82 8.22
N LEU A 333 -38.11 -3.32 7.03
CA LEU A 333 -37.50 -2.93 5.76
C LEU A 333 -37.70 -1.43 5.46
N ASP A 334 -38.89 -0.91 5.78
CA ASP A 334 -39.32 0.48 5.50
C ASP A 334 -38.78 1.53 6.46
N GLU A 335 -38.16 1.11 7.56
CA GLU A 335 -37.44 1.98 8.50
C GLU A 335 -35.91 1.94 8.27
N ALA A 336 -35.42 1.02 7.44
CA ALA A 336 -34.00 0.75 7.29
C ALA A 336 -33.26 1.78 6.42
N HIS A 337 -32.05 2.12 6.86
CA HIS A 337 -31.04 2.86 6.12
C HIS A 337 -30.02 1.89 5.54
N VAL A 338 -30.11 1.64 4.23
CA VAL A 338 -29.38 0.59 3.53
C VAL A 338 -28.39 1.17 2.55
N CYS A 339 -27.15 0.67 2.58
CA CYS A 339 -26.14 0.97 1.56
C CYS A 339 -26.08 -0.13 0.50
N THR A 340 -25.76 0.23 -0.73
CA THR A 340 -25.51 -0.72 -1.82
C THR A 340 -24.23 -0.41 -2.56
N VAL A 341 -23.55 -1.45 -3.03
CA VAL A 341 -22.36 -1.31 -3.87
C VAL A 341 -22.80 -1.12 -5.33
N ALA A 342 -23.08 0.15 -5.69
CA ALA A 342 -23.40 0.55 -7.06
C ALA A 342 -22.51 1.73 -7.49
N ARG A 343 -21.35 1.41 -8.05
CA ARG A 343 -20.29 2.36 -8.41
C ARG A 343 -20.05 2.42 -9.93
N ARG A 344 -20.45 1.38 -10.66
CA ARG A 344 -20.23 1.23 -12.11
C ARG A 344 -21.56 1.21 -12.88
N PRO A 345 -21.60 1.62 -14.16
CA PRO A 345 -22.84 1.66 -14.94
C PRO A 345 -23.63 0.35 -14.96
N ASN A 346 -22.93 -0.80 -14.98
CA ASN A 346 -23.57 -2.11 -14.94
C ASN A 346 -24.23 -2.40 -13.59
N GLN A 347 -23.58 -2.07 -12.48
CA GLN A 347 -24.18 -2.18 -11.14
C GLN A 347 -25.41 -1.28 -11.00
N TYR A 348 -25.39 -0.07 -11.57
CA TYR A 348 -26.57 0.80 -11.60
C TYR A 348 -27.72 0.22 -12.43
N ARG A 349 -27.42 -0.48 -13.54
CA ARG A 349 -28.46 -1.20 -14.30
C ARG A 349 -29.10 -2.30 -13.46
N VAL A 350 -28.29 -3.08 -12.74
CA VAL A 350 -28.79 -4.11 -11.81
C VAL A 350 -29.68 -3.49 -10.75
N LEU A 351 -29.20 -2.44 -10.08
CA LEU A 351 -29.95 -1.77 -9.04
C LEU A 351 -31.26 -1.18 -9.55
N ALA A 352 -31.26 -0.56 -10.74
CA ALA A 352 -32.46 0.04 -11.33
C ALA A 352 -33.57 -0.99 -11.55
N MET A 353 -33.23 -2.24 -11.87
CA MET A 353 -34.19 -3.33 -12.03
C MET A 353 -34.87 -3.68 -10.69
N HIS A 354 -34.13 -3.66 -9.58
CA HIS A 354 -34.70 -3.87 -8.25
C HIS A 354 -35.60 -2.70 -7.79
N LEU A 355 -35.43 -1.52 -8.38
CA LEU A 355 -36.12 -0.28 -7.99
C LEU A 355 -37.31 0.09 -8.88
N VAL A 356 -37.76 -0.78 -9.78
CA VAL A 356 -38.89 -0.51 -10.69
C VAL A 356 -40.15 -0.09 -9.93
N ASN A 357 -40.39 -0.68 -8.75
CA ASN A 357 -41.52 -0.36 -7.88
C ASN A 357 -41.17 0.60 -6.73
N GLY A 358 -40.02 1.28 -6.83
CA GLY A 358 -39.46 2.10 -5.76
C GLY A 358 -38.57 1.31 -4.80
N SER A 359 -37.83 2.05 -3.95
CA SER A 359 -37.05 1.45 -2.88
C SER A 359 -37.97 1.12 -1.70
N PRO A 360 -37.85 -0.07 -1.08
CA PRO A 360 -38.62 -0.41 0.10
C PRO A 360 -38.01 0.16 1.40
N PHE A 361 -36.90 0.89 1.31
CA PHE A 361 -36.12 1.36 2.45
C PHE A 361 -36.42 2.81 2.80
N GLN A 362 -36.29 3.18 4.08
CA GLN A 362 -36.32 4.59 4.50
C GLN A 362 -35.21 5.41 3.82
N GLY A 363 -34.04 4.80 3.63
CA GLY A 363 -32.93 5.39 2.90
C GLY A 363 -32.13 4.34 2.13
N LEU A 364 -31.85 4.63 0.86
CA LEU A 364 -30.96 3.82 0.02
C LEU A 364 -29.77 4.65 -0.48
N TYR A 365 -28.55 4.19 -0.20
CA TYR A 365 -27.31 4.91 -0.49
C TYR A 365 -26.38 4.10 -1.40
N THR A 366 -25.86 4.67 -2.48
CA THR A 366 -25.10 3.93 -3.50
C THR A 366 -23.57 3.95 -3.30
N PHE A 367 -23.10 4.19 -2.08
CA PHE A 367 -21.67 4.31 -1.76
C PHE A 367 -21.14 3.18 -0.87
N GLY A 368 -21.71 1.97 -0.95
CA GLY A 368 -21.23 0.77 -0.24
C GLY A 368 -19.77 0.40 -0.56
N GLY A 369 -19.25 -0.67 0.05
CA GLY A 369 -17.88 -1.17 -0.10
C GLY A 369 -17.12 -1.21 1.22
N ASN A 370 -15.78 -1.32 1.19
CA ASN A 370 -14.98 -1.62 2.40
C ASN A 370 -15.20 -0.64 3.57
N PRO A 371 -15.13 0.70 3.39
CA PRO A 371 -15.36 1.63 4.50
C PRO A 371 -16.78 1.53 5.07
N ILE A 372 -17.77 1.21 4.24
CA ILE A 372 -19.17 1.12 4.67
C ILE A 372 -19.45 -0.20 5.37
N LEU A 373 -18.85 -1.31 4.95
CA LEU A 373 -18.90 -2.57 5.69
C LEU A 373 -18.22 -2.44 7.07
N ALA A 374 -17.10 -1.73 7.17
CA ALA A 374 -16.52 -1.41 8.48
C ALA A 374 -17.41 -0.46 9.31
N ALA A 375 -18.09 0.50 8.66
CA ALA A 375 -19.05 1.39 9.31
C ALA A 375 -20.34 0.68 9.77
N LEU A 376 -20.75 -0.39 9.08
CA LEU A 376 -21.86 -1.26 9.48
C LEU A 376 -21.59 -1.78 10.89
N ALA A 377 -20.38 -2.27 11.18
CA ALA A 377 -19.99 -2.74 12.51
C ALA A 377 -20.13 -1.70 13.65
N LEU A 378 -20.32 -0.41 13.32
CA LEU A 378 -20.56 0.67 14.28
C LEU A 378 -22.04 1.03 14.45
N GLY A 379 -22.95 0.38 13.73
CA GLY A 379 -24.36 0.72 13.73
C GLY A 379 -24.71 2.00 12.95
N LYS A 380 -23.86 2.43 12.01
CA LYS A 380 -24.11 3.67 11.22
C LYS A 380 -25.18 3.49 10.14
N TYR A 381 -25.36 2.26 9.68
CA TYR A 381 -26.35 1.85 8.68
C TYR A 381 -26.91 0.50 9.12
N ASP A 382 -28.12 0.18 8.71
CA ASP A 382 -28.78 -1.06 9.15
C ASP A 382 -28.36 -2.27 8.31
N ALA A 383 -28.03 -2.02 7.03
CA ALA A 383 -27.54 -3.04 6.13
C ALA A 383 -26.68 -2.49 4.98
N VAL A 384 -25.91 -3.38 4.37
CA VAL A 384 -25.13 -3.17 3.15
C VAL A 384 -25.36 -4.37 2.23
N PHE A 385 -25.71 -4.15 0.96
CA PHE A 385 -25.82 -5.26 0.02
C PHE A 385 -25.08 -5.01 -1.30
N GLN A 386 -24.68 -6.10 -1.93
CA GLN A 386 -24.21 -6.13 -3.29
C GLN A 386 -25.14 -7.05 -4.09
N ALA A 387 -25.88 -6.47 -5.03
CA ALA A 387 -26.71 -7.23 -5.95
C ALA A 387 -25.83 -8.06 -6.92
N ASP A 388 -26.39 -9.16 -7.43
CA ASP A 388 -25.69 -9.98 -8.41
C ASP A 388 -25.63 -9.28 -9.77
N ALA A 389 -24.42 -8.85 -10.13
CA ALA A 389 -24.13 -8.20 -11.40
C ALA A 389 -23.39 -9.13 -12.39
N SER A 390 -23.25 -10.43 -12.09
CA SER A 390 -22.45 -11.35 -12.88
C SER A 390 -22.90 -11.48 -14.33
N PHE A 391 -24.20 -11.41 -14.61
CA PHE A 391 -24.74 -11.44 -15.98
C PHE A 391 -24.29 -10.23 -16.83
N THR A 392 -23.80 -9.17 -16.20
CA THR A 392 -23.20 -8.00 -16.89
C THR A 392 -21.69 -8.13 -17.10
N GLY A 393 -21.07 -9.20 -16.59
CA GLY A 393 -19.62 -9.38 -16.56
C GLY A 393 -18.91 -8.58 -15.46
N ASP A 394 -19.64 -7.91 -14.58
CA ASP A 394 -19.10 -7.16 -13.45
C ASP A 394 -19.06 -8.07 -12.22
N ILE A 395 -17.89 -8.66 -11.95
CA ILE A 395 -17.60 -9.39 -10.71
C ILE A 395 -16.93 -8.45 -9.71
N GLN A 396 -17.15 -8.68 -8.42
CA GLN A 396 -16.39 -7.95 -7.41
C GLN A 396 -15.17 -8.74 -6.95
N PRO A 397 -13.96 -8.20 -7.17
CA PRO A 397 -12.74 -8.83 -6.75
C PRO A 397 -12.64 -8.87 -5.24
N LEU A 398 -11.72 -9.70 -4.76
CA LEU A 398 -11.53 -9.96 -3.33
C LEU A 398 -11.25 -8.67 -2.54
N TRP A 399 -10.47 -7.75 -3.10
CA TRP A 399 -10.10 -6.49 -2.46
C TRP A 399 -11.26 -5.49 -2.32
N ASP A 400 -12.35 -5.61 -3.09
CA ASP A 400 -13.49 -4.65 -3.05
C ASP A 400 -14.45 -4.86 -1.87
N TRP A 401 -14.46 -6.07 -1.29
CA TRP A 401 -15.42 -6.43 -0.23
C TRP A 401 -14.76 -7.05 1.00
N LEU A 402 -13.67 -7.80 0.85
CA LEU A 402 -13.16 -8.65 1.92
C LEU A 402 -12.69 -7.86 3.14
N PRO A 403 -11.85 -6.81 3.02
CA PRO A 403 -11.36 -6.12 4.22
C PRO A 403 -12.48 -5.62 5.13
N GLY A 404 -13.50 -4.99 4.55
CA GLY A 404 -14.66 -4.51 5.29
C GLY A 404 -15.60 -5.65 5.71
N GLY A 405 -15.81 -6.65 4.86
CA GLY A 405 -16.68 -7.80 5.13
C GLY A 405 -16.14 -8.67 6.26
N HIS A 406 -14.82 -8.86 6.33
CA HIS A 406 -14.15 -9.54 7.43
C HIS A 406 -14.34 -8.79 8.76
N ILE A 407 -14.22 -7.46 8.75
CA ILE A 407 -14.49 -6.63 9.94
C ILE A 407 -15.96 -6.73 10.36
N ALA A 408 -16.90 -6.65 9.42
CA ALA A 408 -18.33 -6.80 9.70
C ALA A 408 -18.65 -8.18 10.30
N TYR A 409 -18.10 -9.24 9.70
CA TYR A 409 -18.24 -10.62 10.17
C TYR A 409 -17.71 -10.79 11.60
N ARG A 410 -16.49 -10.31 11.87
CA ARG A 410 -15.87 -10.38 13.20
C ARG A 410 -16.46 -9.40 14.22
N ALA A 411 -17.31 -8.49 13.78
CA ALA A 411 -18.17 -7.68 14.64
C ALA A 411 -19.56 -8.30 14.88
N ASN A 412 -19.80 -9.54 14.42
CA ASN A 412 -21.09 -10.25 14.48
C ASN A 412 -22.22 -9.61 13.65
N CYS A 413 -21.91 -8.95 12.53
CA CYS A 413 -22.94 -8.65 11.55
C CYS A 413 -23.43 -9.97 10.90
N HIS A 414 -24.71 -10.03 10.55
CA HIS A 414 -25.27 -11.15 9.80
C HIS A 414 -24.98 -10.96 8.31
N ILE A 415 -24.36 -11.94 7.66
CA ILE A 415 -24.00 -11.85 6.24
C ILE A 415 -24.61 -13.05 5.52
N PHE A 416 -25.38 -12.78 4.47
CA PHE A 416 -26.14 -13.76 3.72
C PHE A 416 -25.72 -13.78 2.26
N GLN A 417 -25.78 -14.98 1.68
CA GLN A 417 -25.85 -15.15 0.23
C GLN A 417 -27.23 -14.69 -0.28
N LEU A 418 -27.34 -14.45 -1.59
CA LEU A 418 -28.62 -14.06 -2.19
C LEU A 418 -29.66 -15.18 -2.20
N ASP A 419 -29.30 -16.42 -1.85
CA ASP A 419 -30.24 -17.51 -1.63
C ASP A 419 -30.79 -17.54 -0.18
N GLY A 420 -30.28 -16.68 0.71
CA GLY A 420 -30.69 -16.58 2.11
C GLY A 420 -29.91 -17.48 3.07
N SER A 421 -28.98 -18.28 2.57
CA SER A 421 -28.03 -19.01 3.42
C SER A 421 -26.96 -18.08 3.99
N ASP A 422 -26.33 -18.50 5.09
CA ASP A 422 -25.20 -17.77 5.67
C ASP A 422 -24.04 -17.68 4.66
N PHE A 423 -23.41 -16.52 4.60
CA PHE A 423 -22.23 -16.28 3.78
C PHE A 423 -20.97 -16.64 4.57
N ASP A 424 -20.27 -17.69 4.14
CA ASP A 424 -18.98 -18.08 4.72
C ASP A 424 -17.88 -17.11 4.26
N VAL A 425 -17.65 -16.04 5.02
CA VAL A 425 -16.67 -15.00 4.70
C VAL A 425 -15.25 -15.56 4.59
N LEU A 426 -14.84 -16.40 5.55
CA LEU A 426 -13.48 -16.93 5.60
C LEU A 426 -13.26 -17.94 4.47
N GLY A 427 -14.13 -18.94 4.35
CA GLY A 427 -14.01 -19.97 3.32
C GLY A 427 -14.12 -19.39 1.91
N THR A 428 -14.97 -18.39 1.70
CA THR A 428 -15.07 -17.70 0.41
C THR A 428 -13.79 -16.94 0.08
N ALA A 429 -13.22 -16.22 1.06
CA ALA A 429 -11.98 -15.48 0.87
C ALA A 429 -10.80 -16.40 0.54
N GLU A 430 -10.68 -17.49 1.29
CA GLU A 430 -9.66 -18.52 1.11
C GLU A 430 -9.83 -19.22 -0.23
N ASN A 431 -11.04 -19.55 -0.65
CA ASN A 431 -11.28 -20.10 -1.98
C ASN A 431 -10.87 -19.11 -3.07
N CYS A 432 -11.27 -17.85 -2.96
CA CYS A 432 -10.98 -16.83 -3.97
C CYS A 432 -9.45 -16.56 -4.10
N ILE A 433 -8.68 -16.53 -2.99
CA ILE A 433 -7.23 -16.34 -3.07
C ILE A 433 -6.47 -17.58 -3.62
N ASN A 434 -6.99 -18.78 -3.34
CA ASN A 434 -6.33 -20.04 -3.72
C ASN A 434 -6.68 -20.50 -5.14
N ASN A 435 -7.94 -20.31 -5.55
CA ASN A 435 -8.50 -20.88 -6.78
C ASN A 435 -8.90 -19.83 -7.82
N GLY A 436 -8.74 -18.54 -7.50
CA GLY A 436 -9.11 -17.43 -8.37
C GLY A 436 -10.46 -16.81 -8.01
N GLU A 437 -10.71 -15.62 -8.57
CA GLU A 437 -11.86 -14.81 -8.18
C GLU A 437 -13.21 -15.47 -8.49
N CYS A 438 -14.15 -15.19 -7.61
CA CYS A 438 -15.46 -15.79 -7.52
C CYS A 438 -16.49 -14.65 -7.36
N ASN A 439 -17.65 -14.75 -8.02
CA ASN A 439 -18.71 -13.76 -7.85
C ASN A 439 -19.38 -13.97 -6.50
N CYS A 440 -19.28 -12.98 -5.63
CA CYS A 440 -19.71 -13.08 -4.23
C CYS A 440 -20.71 -11.98 -3.87
N PRO A 441 -21.94 -12.00 -4.43
CA PRO A 441 -22.96 -11.08 -3.97
C PRO A 441 -23.37 -11.42 -2.53
N TYR A 442 -23.67 -10.40 -1.74
CA TYR A 442 -23.95 -10.57 -0.32
C TYR A 442 -24.98 -9.55 0.16
N VAL A 443 -25.60 -9.87 1.30
CA VAL A 443 -26.34 -8.93 2.14
C VAL A 443 -25.75 -9.00 3.54
N ALA A 444 -25.16 -7.91 4.02
CA ALA A 444 -24.67 -7.76 5.39
C ALA A 444 -25.63 -6.85 6.18
N ALA A 445 -26.08 -7.27 7.36
CA ALA A 445 -27.06 -6.53 8.16
C ALA A 445 -26.74 -6.62 9.66
N LEU A 446 -27.19 -5.62 10.41
CA LEU A 446 -27.12 -5.63 11.88
C LEU A 446 -28.14 -6.59 12.51
N ASN A 447 -29.26 -6.77 11.83
CA ASN A 447 -30.38 -7.57 12.27
C ASN A 447 -30.61 -8.73 11.28
N TYR A 448 -30.75 -9.95 11.81
CA TYR A 448 -30.95 -11.15 11.01
C TYR A 448 -32.20 -11.08 10.12
N GLU A 449 -33.33 -10.65 10.69
CA GLU A 449 -34.62 -10.56 9.98
C GLU A 449 -34.57 -9.51 8.87
N LEU A 450 -33.92 -8.36 9.13
CA LEU A 450 -33.70 -7.34 8.11
C LEU A 450 -32.86 -7.90 6.95
N GLY A 451 -31.80 -8.65 7.25
CA GLY A 451 -30.97 -9.28 6.22
C GLY A 451 -31.76 -10.23 5.32
N LEU A 452 -32.57 -11.12 5.91
CA LEU A 452 -33.45 -12.01 5.15
C LEU A 452 -34.51 -11.27 4.34
N ALA A 453 -35.10 -10.21 4.89
CA ALA A 453 -36.08 -9.39 4.19
C ALA A 453 -35.47 -8.69 2.97
N ILE A 454 -34.23 -8.21 3.07
CA ILE A 454 -33.49 -7.65 1.93
C ILE A 454 -33.21 -8.73 0.87
N VAL A 455 -32.80 -9.94 1.29
CA VAL A 455 -32.59 -11.07 0.37
C VAL A 455 -33.88 -11.41 -0.37
N GLU A 456 -35.02 -11.50 0.32
CA GLU A 456 -36.32 -11.78 -0.28
C GLU A 456 -36.73 -10.69 -1.28
N TRP A 457 -36.52 -9.41 -0.93
CA TRP A 457 -36.76 -8.30 -1.85
C TRP A 457 -35.92 -8.40 -3.12
N LEU A 458 -34.62 -8.73 -3.01
CA LEU A 458 -33.72 -8.91 -4.15
C LEU A 458 -34.16 -10.07 -5.06
N LYS A 459 -34.62 -11.20 -4.49
CA LYS A 459 -35.13 -12.35 -5.25
C LYS A 459 -36.42 -12.02 -6.00
N ASN A 460 -37.39 -11.41 -5.33
CA ASN A 460 -38.71 -11.14 -5.90
C ASN A 460 -38.65 -10.17 -7.09
N THR A 461 -37.65 -9.30 -7.09
CA THR A 461 -37.44 -8.32 -8.17
C THR A 461 -36.62 -8.87 -9.34
N GLN A 462 -35.85 -9.96 -9.16
CA GLN A 462 -35.21 -10.67 -10.29
C GLN A 462 -36.19 -11.44 -11.17
N ILE A 463 -37.32 -11.91 -10.62
CA ILE A 463 -38.32 -12.72 -11.34
C ILE A 463 -39.24 -11.86 -12.24
N SER A 464 -39.21 -10.53 -12.07
CA SER A 464 -40.08 -9.59 -12.79
C SER A 464 -39.50 -9.10 -14.12
N ILE A 465 -38.49 -9.80 -14.66
CA ILE A 465 -37.70 -9.48 -15.86
C ILE A 465 -37.63 -10.74 -16.72
#